data_AF-A0A1M6PMG8-F1
#
_entry.id   AF-A0A1M6PMG8-F1
#
_cell.length_a   1.000
_cell.length_b   1.000
_cell.length_c   1.000
_cell.angle_alpha   90.00
_cell.angle_beta   90.00
_cell.angle_gamma   90.00
#
_symmetry.space_group_name_H-M   'P 1'
#
loop_
_entity.id
_entity.type
_entity.pdbx_description
1 polymer ?
#
loop_
_entity_poly.entity_id
_entity_poly.type
_entity_poly.pdbx_seq_one_letter_code
_entity_poly.pdbx_strand_id
1 'polypeptide(L)'
;MKKLIFATALSFVGLTAMANVESPELKMDDTAVVVAQDFEEISVSDVPEAVTAAVAKDYPTAKVAKAYKNDQDQYKLDLTLEDGTTGSVYADAEGNWIEM
;
A
#
# COMPACT_ATOMS: atom_id res chain seq x y z
N MET A 1 59.71 -27.42 6.40
CA MET A 1 59.16 -26.70 7.57
C MET A 1 57.67 -27.01 7.66
N LYS A 2 57.12 -27.38 8.83
CA LYS A 2 55.68 -27.50 9.07
C LYS A 2 55.37 -26.81 10.40
N LYS A 3 54.70 -25.66 10.36
CA LYS A 3 54.31 -24.85 11.53
C LYS A 3 52.78 -24.96 11.65
N LEU A 4 52.30 -25.55 12.74
CA LEU A 4 51.69 -24.82 13.86
C LEU A 4 50.46 -24.00 13.47
N ILE A 5 49.27 -24.59 13.68
CA ILE A 5 48.06 -23.84 14.04
C ILE A 5 47.38 -24.65 15.14
N PHE A 6 47.30 -24.10 16.35
CA PHE A 6 46.43 -24.56 17.42
C PHE A 6 45.61 -23.36 17.91
N ALA A 7 44.38 -23.63 18.36
CA ALA A 7 43.29 -22.66 18.44
C ALA A 7 43.31 -21.77 19.71
N THR A 8 42.18 -21.06 19.89
CA THR A 8 41.78 -20.22 21.07
C THR A 8 42.40 -18.81 21.05
N ALA A 9 41.70 -17.73 21.42
CA ALA A 9 40.44 -17.61 22.16
C ALA A 9 39.48 -16.54 21.62
N LEU A 10 38.22 -16.64 22.06
CA LEU A 10 37.11 -15.73 21.78
C LEU A 10 37.20 -14.46 22.65
N SER A 11 36.98 -13.26 22.09
CA SER A 11 36.81 -12.03 22.88
C SER A 11 35.66 -11.15 22.39
N PHE A 12 34.58 -11.16 23.17
CA PHE A 12 33.39 -10.29 23.12
C PHE A 12 33.46 -9.27 24.28
N VAL A 13 32.83 -8.08 24.27
CA VAL A 13 31.93 -7.41 23.31
C VAL A 13 32.45 -5.97 23.07
N GLY A 14 32.11 -5.33 21.94
CA GLY A 14 32.44 -3.91 21.70
C GLY A 14 31.42 -3.19 20.80
N LEU A 15 30.12 -3.34 21.09
CA LEU A 15 29.05 -2.67 20.33
C LEU A 15 28.94 -1.19 20.75
N THR A 16 29.33 -0.28 19.86
CA THR A 16 29.03 1.15 20.00
C THR A 16 27.55 1.41 19.69
N ALA A 17 26.88 2.18 20.55
CA ALA A 17 25.46 2.45 20.44
C ALA A 17 25.09 3.23 19.16
N MET A 18 24.04 2.76 18.48
CA MET A 18 23.43 3.47 17.35
C MET A 18 22.51 4.56 17.89
N ALA A 19 22.85 5.83 17.68
CA ALA A 19 21.93 6.95 17.87
C ALA A 19 21.12 7.16 16.59
N ASN A 20 20.23 6.22 16.25
CA ASN A 20 19.26 6.43 15.20
C ASN A 20 18.13 7.31 15.76
N VAL A 21 17.95 8.51 15.22
CA VAL A 21 16.78 9.33 15.50
C VAL A 21 15.60 8.72 14.75
N GLU A 22 14.75 8.01 15.49
CA GLU A 22 13.47 7.49 14.99
C GLU A 22 12.53 8.67 14.71
N SER A 23 12.63 9.24 13.51
CA SER A 23 11.49 9.91 12.88
C SER A 23 10.32 8.92 12.86
N PRO A 24 9.08 9.36 13.11
CA PRO A 24 7.95 8.45 13.21
C PRO A 24 7.74 7.72 11.87
N GLU A 25 8.00 6.42 11.88
CA GLU A 25 7.56 5.51 10.82
C GLU A 25 6.03 5.60 10.76
N LEU A 26 5.49 6.23 9.72
CA LEU A 26 4.11 6.02 9.32
C LEU A 26 4.00 4.59 8.77
N LYS A 27 3.85 3.62 9.68
CA LYS A 27 3.45 2.26 9.33
C LYS A 27 2.01 2.28 8.83
N MET A 28 1.87 2.58 7.55
CA MET A 28 0.79 2.02 6.75
C MET A 28 1.12 0.54 6.55
N ASP A 29 0.83 -0.25 7.58
CA ASP A 29 0.65 -1.69 7.43
C ASP A 29 -0.67 -1.88 6.68
N ASP A 30 -0.55 -1.91 5.35
CA ASP A 30 -1.63 -2.34 4.47
C ASP A 30 -1.00 -3.32 3.47
N THR A 31 -0.89 -4.57 3.90
CA THR A 31 -0.44 -5.68 3.05
C THR A 31 -1.56 -6.08 2.09
N ALA A 32 -2.06 -5.11 1.32
CA ALA A 32 -2.83 -5.36 0.12
C ALA A 32 -1.86 -5.85 -0.95
N VAL A 33 -1.78 -7.17 -1.12
CA VAL A 33 -1.13 -7.79 -2.28
C VAL A 33 -1.99 -7.49 -3.51
N VAL A 34 -1.87 -6.29 -4.05
CA VAL A 34 -2.48 -5.90 -5.33
C VAL A 34 -1.68 -6.56 -6.44
N VAL A 35 -2.36 -7.35 -7.25
CA VAL A 35 -1.73 -8.19 -8.28
C VAL A 35 -1.21 -7.32 -9.42
N ALA A 36 0.11 -7.10 -9.44
CA ALA A 36 0.91 -6.78 -10.63
C ALA A 36 0.41 -5.64 -11.53
N GLN A 37 -0.20 -4.61 -10.94
CA GLN A 37 -0.42 -3.31 -11.57
C GLN A 37 0.00 -2.24 -10.57
N ASP A 38 0.88 -1.33 -10.98
CA ASP A 38 1.41 -0.27 -10.12
C ASP A 38 0.33 0.79 -9.92
N PHE A 39 -0.35 0.73 -8.78
CA PHE A 39 -1.40 1.65 -8.37
C PHE A 39 -0.87 2.55 -7.25
N GLU A 40 -0.61 3.83 -7.57
CA GLU A 40 -0.19 4.85 -6.62
C GLU A 40 -1.41 5.36 -5.83
N GLU A 41 -1.30 5.48 -4.50
CA GLU A 41 -2.38 6.08 -3.67
C GLU A 41 -2.52 7.58 -4.00
N ILE A 42 -3.74 8.00 -4.32
CA ILE A 42 -4.09 9.38 -4.66
C ILE A 42 -5.17 9.91 -3.71
N SER A 43 -5.33 11.24 -3.63
CA SER A 43 -6.45 11.80 -2.87
C SER A 43 -7.77 11.40 -3.53
N VAL A 44 -8.82 11.17 -2.74
CA VAL A 44 -10.17 10.95 -3.28
C VAL A 44 -10.65 12.16 -4.10
N SER A 45 -10.09 13.36 -3.88
CA SER A 45 -10.33 14.57 -4.67
C SER A 45 -9.63 14.60 -6.04
N ASP A 46 -8.63 13.74 -6.28
CA ASP A 46 -7.94 13.57 -7.57
C ASP A 46 -8.66 12.53 -8.46
N VAL A 47 -9.65 11.82 -7.92
CA VAL A 47 -10.49 10.87 -8.66
C VAL A 47 -11.45 11.64 -9.58
N PRO A 48 -11.58 11.26 -10.87
CA PRO A 48 -12.54 11.86 -11.79
C PRO A 48 -13.97 11.85 -11.25
N GLU A 49 -14.72 12.93 -11.53
CA GLU A 49 -16.12 13.04 -11.11
C GLU A 49 -16.98 11.89 -11.66
N ALA A 50 -16.67 11.39 -12.87
CA ALA A 50 -17.34 10.25 -13.48
C ALA A 50 -17.20 8.96 -12.66
N VAL A 51 -16.00 8.66 -12.16
CA VAL A 51 -15.72 7.51 -11.28
C VAL A 51 -16.44 7.65 -9.93
N THR A 52 -16.40 8.86 -9.35
CA THR A 52 -17.08 9.14 -8.08
C THR A 52 -18.62 9.06 -8.22
N ALA A 53 -19.15 9.50 -9.36
CA ALA A 53 -20.56 9.37 -9.71
C ALA A 53 -20.97 7.91 -9.93
N ALA A 54 -20.10 7.07 -10.52
CA ALA A 54 -20.32 5.63 -10.61
C ALA A 54 -20.39 4.98 -9.22
N VAL A 55 -19.42 5.26 -8.32
CA VAL A 55 -19.47 4.78 -6.92
C VAL A 55 -20.79 5.19 -6.25
N ALA A 56 -21.19 6.45 -6.34
CA ALA A 56 -22.42 6.94 -5.72
C ALA A 56 -23.71 6.34 -6.32
N LYS A 57 -23.65 5.88 -7.56
CA LYS A 57 -24.76 5.26 -8.30
C LYS A 57 -24.95 3.79 -7.95
N ASP A 58 -23.87 3.01 -8.01
CA ASP A 58 -23.91 1.56 -7.84
C ASP A 58 -23.68 1.11 -6.39
N TYR A 59 -22.98 1.94 -5.59
CA TYR A 59 -22.66 1.69 -4.18
C TYR A 59 -23.08 2.88 -3.27
N PRO A 60 -24.36 3.29 -3.24
CA PRO A 60 -24.81 4.51 -2.54
C PRO A 60 -24.62 4.50 -1.01
N THR A 61 -24.41 3.33 -0.41
CA THR A 61 -24.13 3.16 1.03
C THR A 61 -22.64 3.00 1.33
N ALA A 62 -21.77 2.99 0.31
CA ALA A 62 -20.35 2.85 0.48
C ALA A 62 -19.64 4.20 0.63
N LYS A 63 -18.56 4.19 1.40
CA LYS A 63 -17.63 5.31 1.57
C LYS A 63 -16.30 4.91 0.95
N VAL A 64 -15.75 5.78 0.09
CA VAL A 64 -14.37 5.62 -0.40
C VAL A 64 -13.42 5.80 0.78
N ALA A 65 -12.74 4.74 1.17
CA ALA A 65 -11.72 4.76 2.23
C ALA A 65 -10.35 5.15 1.67
N LYS A 66 -10.00 4.62 0.49
CA LYS A 66 -8.77 4.94 -0.26
C LYS A 66 -9.05 4.95 -1.75
N ALA A 67 -8.28 5.75 -2.49
CA ALA A 67 -8.29 5.78 -3.94
C ALA A 67 -6.85 5.63 -4.46
N TYR A 68 -6.68 4.96 -5.59
CA TYR A 68 -5.39 4.75 -6.23
C TYR A 68 -5.55 4.89 -7.74
N LYS A 69 -4.46 5.25 -8.42
CA LYS A 69 -4.41 5.42 -9.87
C LYS A 69 -3.20 4.70 -10.45
N ASN A 70 -3.31 4.16 -11.67
CA ASN A 70 -2.17 3.64 -12.44
C ASN A 70 -1.81 4.53 -13.64
N ASP A 71 -0.69 4.22 -14.30
CA ASP A 71 -0.20 4.87 -15.53
C ASP A 71 -1.18 4.79 -16.73
N GLN A 72 -2.22 3.94 -16.65
CA GLN A 72 -3.21 3.73 -17.71
C GLN A 72 -4.50 4.54 -17.50
N ASP A 73 -4.50 5.52 -16.58
CA ASP A 73 -5.68 6.29 -16.18
C ASP A 73 -6.84 5.40 -15.68
N GLN A 74 -6.51 4.26 -15.07
CA GLN A 74 -7.44 3.42 -14.33
C GLN A 74 -7.35 3.73 -12.83
N TYR A 75 -8.46 3.57 -12.13
CA TYR A 75 -8.66 3.95 -10.75
C TYR A 75 -9.13 2.75 -9.93
N LYS A 76 -8.40 2.43 -8.86
CA LYS A 76 -8.85 1.49 -7.82
C LYS A 76 -9.46 2.31 -6.70
N LEU A 77 -10.63 1.91 -6.20
CA LEU A 77 -11.24 2.51 -5.01
C LEU A 77 -11.53 1.42 -4.00
N ASP A 78 -10.98 1.57 -2.80
CA ASP A 78 -11.33 0.72 -1.67
C ASP A 78 -12.56 1.34 -0.99
N LEU A 79 -13.68 0.65 -1.12
CA LEU A 79 -14.99 1.03 -0.61
C LEU A 79 -15.27 0.31 0.71
N THR A 80 -15.85 1.02 1.67
CA THR A 80 -16.35 0.48 2.94
C THR A 80 -17.83 0.79 3.09
N LEU A 81 -18.67 -0.23 3.16
CA LEU A 81 -20.10 -0.12 3.42
C LEU A 81 -20.37 0.10 4.92
N GLU A 82 -21.56 0.64 5.25
CA GLU A 82 -21.93 0.93 6.65
C GLU A 82 -22.06 -0.31 7.56
N ASP A 83 -22.19 -1.51 6.99
CA ASP A 83 -22.17 -2.79 7.70
C ASP A 83 -20.73 -3.26 8.07
N GLY A 84 -19.71 -2.54 7.61
CA GLY A 84 -18.30 -2.90 7.77
C GLY A 84 -17.74 -3.77 6.63
N THR A 85 -18.54 -4.10 5.61
CA THR A 85 -18.07 -4.83 4.43
C THR A 85 -17.16 -3.93 3.60
N THR A 86 -15.90 -4.36 3.39
CA THR A 86 -14.92 -3.69 2.53
C THR A 86 -14.81 -4.39 1.18
N GLY A 87 -14.68 -3.64 0.09
CA GLY A 87 -14.42 -4.19 -1.24
C GLY A 87 -13.67 -3.20 -2.13
N SER A 88 -12.77 -3.71 -2.98
CA SER A 88 -12.09 -2.90 -4.00
C SER A 88 -12.88 -2.95 -5.31
N VAL A 89 -13.12 -1.79 -5.92
CA VAL A 89 -13.67 -1.67 -7.28
C VAL A 89 -12.66 -0.97 -8.19
N TYR A 90 -12.74 -1.24 -9.49
CA TYR A 90 -11.83 -0.66 -10.49
C TYR A 90 -12.64 0.01 -11.60
N ALA A 91 -12.26 1.21 -12.00
CA ALA A 91 -12.90 1.98 -13.06
C ALA A 91 -11.87 2.64 -13.99
N ASP A 92 -12.26 2.99 -15.21
CA ASP A 92 -11.50 3.89 -16.07
C ASP A 92 -11.80 5.38 -15.77
N ALA A 93 -11.07 6.31 -16.40
CA ALA A 93 -11.29 7.75 -16.25
C ALA A 93 -12.68 8.25 -16.68
N GLU A 94 -13.41 7.48 -17.51
CA GLU A 94 -14.77 7.78 -17.94
C GLU A 94 -15.84 7.25 -16.95
N GLY A 95 -15.41 6.55 -15.90
CA GLY A 95 -16.29 5.98 -14.88
C GLY A 95 -16.90 4.63 -15.25
N ASN A 96 -16.42 3.95 -16.30
CA ASN A 96 -16.85 2.59 -16.58
C ASN A 96 -16.12 1.61 -15.66
N TRP A 97 -16.86 0.66 -15.09
CA TRP A 97 -16.30 -0.42 -14.28
C TRP A 97 -15.49 -1.40 -15.15
N ILE A 98 -14.30 -1.76 -14.66
CA ILE A 98 -13.40 -2.73 -15.29
C ILE A 98 -13.15 -3.92 -14.35
N GLU A 99 -13.06 -5.13 -14.90
CA GLU A 99 -12.55 -6.31 -14.19
C GLU A 99 -11.04 -6.43 -14.40
N MET A 100 -10.31 -6.81 -13.35
CA MET A 100 -8.85 -6.97 -13.34
C MET A 100 -8.41 -8.18 -12.50
#